data_AF-A0A1Y4L6U5-F1
#
_entry.id   AF-A0A1Y4L6U5-F1
#
_cell.length_a   1.000
_cell.length_b   1.000
_cell.length_c   1.000
_cell.angle_alpha   90.00
_cell.angle_beta   90.00
_cell.angle_gamma   90.00
#
_symmetry.space_group_name_H-M   'P 1'
#
loop_
_entity.id
_entity.type
_entity.pdbx_description
1 polymer ?
#
loop_
_entity_poly.entity_id
_entity_poly.type
_entity_poly.pdbx_seq_one_letter_code
_entity_poly.pdbx_strand_id
1 'polypeptide(L)'
;MHDETEWYWYGEQIETPDPYDRPDFAARWPEEHDEDEPACDPITGLPLTPCAVCGMDTVPEGGMGFVCPICGWQVDAMLQDEWEPSACNHGLSLLEAQLNFRTFGWSDPAMLIEGEETNDAEF
;
A
#
# COMPACT_ATOMS: atom_id res chain seq x y z
N MET A 1 -54.24 -49.89 -36.39
CA MET A 1 -52.84 -50.23 -36.08
C MET A 1 -51.96 -49.19 -36.76
N HIS A 2 -50.90 -48.75 -36.09
CA HIS A 2 -50.18 -47.46 -36.21
C HIS A 2 -50.83 -46.39 -35.33
N ASP A 3 -50.78 -46.53 -34.00
CA ASP A 3 -49.59 -46.42 -33.11
C ASP A 3 -49.20 -44.95 -32.95
N GLU A 4 -49.87 -44.28 -32.00
CA GLU A 4 -49.52 -42.97 -31.48
C GLU A 4 -48.31 -43.15 -30.59
N THR A 5 -47.12 -43.20 -31.20
CA THR A 5 -45.88 -43.38 -30.46
C THR A 5 -45.58 -42.10 -29.68
N GLU A 6 -45.76 -42.22 -28.37
CA GLU A 6 -45.41 -41.28 -27.32
C GLU A 6 -44.01 -40.66 -27.53
N TRP A 7 -43.96 -39.37 -27.83
CA TRP A 7 -42.72 -38.60 -27.84
C TRP A 7 -42.38 -38.11 -26.43
N TYR A 8 -42.16 -39.04 -25.50
CA TYR A 8 -41.41 -38.77 -24.27
C TYR A 8 -39.93 -39.04 -24.52
N TRP A 9 -39.15 -38.01 -24.86
CA TRP A 9 -37.70 -38.13 -24.89
C TRP A 9 -37.04 -36.92 -24.21
N TYR A 10 -36.63 -37.17 -22.96
CA TYR A 10 -35.66 -36.48 -22.11
C TYR A 10 -35.75 -34.96 -21.99
N GLY A 11 -36.61 -34.52 -21.06
CA GLY A 11 -36.38 -33.27 -20.36
C GLY A 11 -35.12 -33.39 -19.51
N GLU A 12 -33.96 -33.10 -20.09
CA GLU A 12 -32.87 -32.57 -19.29
C GLU A 12 -33.41 -31.24 -18.74
N GLN A 13 -33.78 -31.23 -17.45
CA GLN A 13 -34.10 -29.98 -16.77
C GLN A 13 -32.82 -29.16 -16.79
N ILE A 14 -32.68 -28.33 -17.83
CA ILE A 14 -31.71 -27.25 -17.82
C ILE A 14 -32.20 -26.34 -16.71
N GLU A 15 -31.66 -26.53 -15.51
CA GLU A 15 -31.85 -25.59 -14.42
C GLU A 15 -31.39 -24.25 -14.96
N THR A 16 -32.34 -23.35 -15.20
CA THR A 16 -32.00 -21.98 -15.56
C THR A 16 -31.18 -21.44 -14.39
N PRO A 17 -29.93 -20.99 -14.61
CA PRO A 17 -29.12 -20.42 -13.54
C PRO A 17 -29.93 -19.33 -12.85
N ASP A 18 -29.95 -19.34 -11.52
CA ASP A 18 -30.64 -18.29 -10.76
C ASP A 18 -30.04 -16.95 -11.20
N PRO A 19 -30.85 -15.99 -11.72
CA PRO A 19 -30.35 -14.69 -12.16
C PRO A 19 -29.71 -13.87 -11.02
N TYR A 20 -29.92 -14.27 -9.77
CA TYR A 20 -29.27 -13.72 -8.58
C TYR A 20 -28.03 -14.51 -8.14
N ASP A 21 -27.75 -15.67 -8.74
CA ASP A 21 -26.49 -16.37 -8.54
C ASP A 21 -25.39 -15.64 -9.32
N ARG A 22 -24.65 -14.83 -8.57
CA ARG A 22 -23.59 -13.96 -9.06
C ARG A 22 -22.28 -14.47 -8.49
N PRO A 23 -21.70 -15.55 -9.04
CA PRO A 23 -20.42 -16.08 -8.58
C PRO A 23 -19.27 -15.07 -8.79
N ASP A 24 -19.48 -14.07 -9.65
CA ASP A 24 -18.62 -12.89 -9.81
C ASP A 24 -18.70 -11.91 -8.62
N PHE A 25 -19.80 -11.94 -7.87
CA PHE A 25 -20.00 -11.22 -6.60
C PHE A 25 -19.75 -12.11 -5.37
N ALA A 26 -19.44 -13.39 -5.57
CA ALA A 26 -18.96 -14.22 -4.49
C ALA A 26 -17.66 -13.60 -4.01
N ALA A 27 -17.77 -12.95 -2.85
CA ALA A 27 -16.71 -12.48 -2.03
C ALA A 27 -15.63 -13.56 -1.87
N ARG A 28 -14.66 -13.61 -2.79
CA ARG A 28 -13.43 -14.37 -2.60
C ARG A 28 -12.57 -13.51 -1.71
N TRP A 29 -12.85 -13.57 -0.42
CA TRP A 29 -11.93 -13.03 0.57
C TRP A 29 -10.61 -13.75 0.36
N PRO A 30 -9.49 -13.00 0.22
CA PRO A 30 -8.20 -13.66 0.22
C PRO A 30 -8.14 -14.55 1.45
N GLU A 31 -7.53 -15.73 1.30
CA GLU A 31 -7.20 -16.57 2.43
C GLU A 31 -6.54 -15.69 3.50
N GLU A 32 -6.88 -15.95 4.76
CA GLU A 32 -6.46 -15.15 5.92
C GLU A 32 -4.98 -14.84 5.77
N HIS A 33 -4.64 -13.55 5.57
CA HIS A 33 -3.24 -13.14 5.47
C HIS A 33 -2.62 -13.45 6.82
N ASP A 34 -1.67 -14.37 6.85
CA ASP A 34 -0.92 -14.68 8.06
C ASP A 34 -0.33 -13.37 8.59
N GLU A 35 -0.90 -12.88 9.69
CA GLU A 35 -0.52 -11.60 10.31
C GLU A 35 0.93 -11.61 10.81
N ASP A 36 1.51 -12.81 10.92
CA ASP A 36 2.91 -13.06 11.26
C ASP A 36 3.87 -13.01 10.06
N GLU A 37 3.38 -13.02 8.81
CA GLU A 37 4.26 -12.86 7.65
C GLU A 37 4.63 -11.38 7.45
N PRO A 38 5.94 -11.04 7.39
CA PRO A 38 6.36 -9.67 7.20
C PRO A 38 5.92 -9.16 5.83
N ALA A 39 5.43 -7.93 5.78
CA ALA A 39 5.15 -7.27 4.51
C ALA A 39 6.42 -7.21 3.67
N CYS A 40 6.36 -7.64 2.42
CA CYS A 40 7.48 -7.60 1.49
C CYS A 40 7.31 -6.45 0.48
N ASP A 41 8.42 -5.81 0.14
CA ASP A 41 8.46 -4.83 -0.93
C ASP A 41 8.13 -5.52 -2.27
N PRO A 42 7.13 -5.06 -3.03
CA PRO A 42 6.67 -5.76 -4.24
C PRO A 42 7.69 -5.74 -5.38
N ILE A 43 8.72 -4.89 -5.31
CA ILE A 43 9.74 -4.74 -6.36
C ILE A 43 10.95 -5.63 -6.06
N THR A 44 11.46 -5.54 -4.82
CA THR A 44 12.68 -6.23 -4.39
C THR A 44 12.41 -7.58 -3.76
N GLY A 45 11.18 -7.82 -3.27
CA GLY A 45 10.80 -9.02 -2.51
C GLY A 45 11.44 -9.08 -1.12
N LEU A 46 12.07 -8.00 -0.66
CA LEU A 46 12.70 -7.94 0.66
C LEU A 46 11.67 -7.59 1.73
N PRO A 47 11.83 -8.08 2.97
CA PRO A 47 11.00 -7.66 4.09
C PRO A 47 11.06 -6.15 4.27
N LEU A 48 9.91 -5.55 4.55
CA LEU A 48 9.79 -4.16 4.93
C LEU A 48 10.03 -4.01 6.42
N THR A 49 10.64 -2.89 6.77
CA THR A 49 10.87 -2.46 8.14
C THR A 49 10.14 -1.14 8.39
N PRO A 50 9.73 -0.86 9.64
CA PRO A 50 9.00 0.34 9.98
C PRO A 50 9.90 1.57 9.80
N CYS A 51 9.38 2.58 9.11
CA CYS A 51 10.07 3.86 8.99
C CYS A 51 10.26 4.51 10.37
N ALA A 52 11.47 4.98 10.67
CA ALA A 52 11.79 5.63 11.94
C ALA A 52 11.00 6.92 12.23
N VAL A 53 10.37 7.52 11.21
CA VAL A 53 9.58 8.76 11.34
C VAL A 53 8.08 8.46 11.45
N CYS A 54 7.49 7.77 10.46
CA CYS A 54 6.04 7.55 10.41
C CYS A 54 5.58 6.22 11.01
N GLY A 55 6.49 5.27 11.22
CA GLY A 55 6.18 3.94 11.77
C GLY A 55 5.57 2.94 10.78
N MET A 56 5.27 3.34 9.54
CA MET A 56 4.73 2.43 8.53
C MET A 56 5.83 1.55 7.93
N ASP A 57 5.51 0.26 7.70
CA ASP A 57 6.39 -0.70 7.02
C ASP A 57 6.58 -0.28 5.57
N THR A 58 7.69 0.41 5.31
CA THR A 58 7.93 1.08 4.02
C THR A 58 9.38 1.02 3.60
N VAL A 59 10.30 0.67 4.50
CA VAL A 59 11.74 0.65 4.22
C VAL A 59 12.15 -0.79 3.94
N PRO A 60 12.54 -1.15 2.70
CA PRO A 60 13.09 -2.47 2.43
C PRO A 60 14.33 -2.74 3.28
N GLU A 61 14.49 -3.96 3.76
CA GLU A 61 15.66 -4.36 4.53
C GLU A 61 16.97 -4.00 3.80
N GLY A 62 17.87 -3.28 4.47
CA GLY A 62 19.12 -2.80 3.87
C GLY A 62 18.98 -1.59 2.95
N GLY A 63 17.81 -0.93 2.90
CA GLY A 63 17.52 0.26 2.09
C GLY A 63 18.24 1.54 2.55
N MET A 64 19.57 1.56 2.59
CA MET A 64 20.35 2.79 2.83
C MET A 64 20.02 3.83 1.76
N GLY A 65 19.68 5.06 2.18
CA GLY A 65 19.28 6.12 1.26
C GLY A 65 17.88 5.93 0.66
N PHE A 66 17.12 4.92 1.08
CA PHE A 66 15.72 4.77 0.69
C PHE A 66 14.89 5.92 1.27
N VAL A 67 13.97 6.48 0.47
CA VAL A 67 13.09 7.57 0.88
C VAL A 67 11.71 7.00 1.18
N CYS A 68 11.24 7.16 2.41
CA CYS A 68 9.91 6.71 2.81
C CYS A 68 8.84 7.45 1.99
N PRO A 69 7.97 6.76 1.25
CA PRO A 69 6.95 7.40 0.41
C PRO A 69 5.82 8.06 1.21
N ILE A 70 5.72 7.76 2.52
CA ILE A 70 4.67 8.29 3.40
C ILE A 70 5.07 9.63 4.01
N CYS A 71 6.32 9.77 4.44
CA CYS A 71 6.76 10.96 5.18
C CYS A 71 7.94 11.70 4.55
N GLY A 72 8.57 11.15 3.51
CA GLY A 72 9.71 11.77 2.83
C GLY A 72 11.06 11.57 3.51
N TRP A 73 11.13 10.90 4.67
CA TRP A 73 12.40 10.67 5.36
C TRP A 73 13.32 9.73 4.56
N GLN A 74 14.54 10.17 4.30
CA GLN A 74 15.60 9.35 3.72
C GLN A 74 16.35 8.60 4.81
N VAL A 75 16.51 7.28 4.67
CA VAL A 75 17.24 6.42 5.61
C VAL A 75 18.71 6.84 5.66
N ASP A 76 19.09 7.44 6.78
CA ASP A 76 20.47 7.81 7.10
C ASP A 76 21.08 6.77 8.04
N ALA A 77 21.73 5.76 7.45
CA ALA A 77 22.34 4.67 8.21
C ALA A 77 23.61 5.10 8.96
N MET A 78 24.09 6.34 8.78
CA MET A 78 25.25 6.88 9.49
C MET A 78 24.86 7.64 10.76
N LEU A 79 23.57 7.94 10.95
CA LEU A 79 23.04 8.63 12.12
C LEU A 79 23.32 7.83 13.40
N GLN A 80 23.96 8.46 14.39
CA GLN A 80 24.32 7.78 15.64
C GLN A 80 23.25 7.93 16.72
N ASP A 81 22.50 9.03 16.71
CA ASP A 81 21.43 9.30 17.66
C ASP A 81 20.27 10.11 17.04
N GLU A 82 19.14 10.16 17.74
CA GLU A 82 17.91 10.79 17.23
C GLU A 82 17.93 12.33 17.20
N TRP A 83 18.92 12.95 17.84
CA TRP A 83 19.11 14.40 17.96
C TRP A 83 20.16 14.92 16.97
N GLU A 84 20.99 14.04 16.43
CA GLU A 84 22.00 14.36 15.43
C GLU A 84 21.35 14.85 14.13
N PRO A 85 21.85 15.95 13.54
CA PRO A 85 21.46 16.40 12.22
C PRO A 85 21.77 15.34 11.14
N SER A 86 20.75 14.88 10.43
CA SER A 86 20.94 13.97 9.30
C SER A 86 21.49 14.71 8.07
N ALA A 87 22.56 14.18 7.48
CA ALA A 87 23.14 14.72 6.26
C ALA A 87 22.23 14.49 5.03
N CYS A 88 21.40 13.43 5.08
CA CYS A 88 20.45 13.10 4.02
C CYS A 88 19.15 13.91 4.07
N ASN A 89 18.81 14.50 5.23
CA ASN A 89 17.50 15.12 5.46
C ASN A 89 17.62 16.62 5.79
N HIS A 90 18.43 17.35 5.02
CA HIS A 90 18.61 18.80 5.12
C HIS A 90 19.05 19.30 6.52
N GLY A 91 19.72 18.44 7.30
CA GLY A 91 20.17 18.77 8.66
C GLY A 91 19.09 18.60 9.74
N LEU A 92 17.93 18.04 9.42
CA LEU A 92 16.94 17.67 10.42
C LEU A 92 17.42 16.48 11.26
N SER A 93 17.17 16.55 12.56
CA SER A 93 17.26 15.38 13.43
C SER A 93 16.07 14.45 13.25
N LEU A 94 16.23 13.18 13.64
CA LEU A 94 15.13 12.20 13.58
C LEU A 94 13.95 12.66 14.45
N LEU A 95 14.22 13.24 15.62
CA LEU A 95 13.16 13.73 16.49
C LEU A 95 12.39 14.90 15.88
N GLU A 96 13.08 15.86 15.26
CA GLU A 96 12.43 16.96 14.54
C GLU A 96 11.56 16.42 13.41
N ALA A 97 12.07 15.47 12.62
CA ALA A 97 11.31 14.83 11.55
C ALA A 97 10.05 14.10 12.07
N GLN A 98 10.14 13.39 13.20
CA GLN A 98 8.98 12.77 13.84
C GLN A 98 7.95 13.80 14.31
N LEU A 99 8.39 14.90 14.92
CA LEU A 99 7.51 15.98 15.36
C LEU A 99 6.84 16.68 14.18
N ASN A 100 7.61 16.94 13.12
CA ASN A 100 7.12 17.51 11.88
C ASN A 100 6.07 16.61 11.23
N PHE A 101 6.34 15.31 11.10
CA PHE A 101 5.39 14.38 10.51
C PHE A 101 4.06 14.34 11.28
N ARG A 102 4.12 14.32 12.62
CA ARG A 102 2.91 14.38 13.47
C ARG A 102 2.11 15.68 13.29
N THR A 103 2.76 16.76 12.88
CA THR A 103 2.16 18.09 12.76
C THR A 103 1.67 18.38 11.34
N PHE A 104 2.45 17.99 10.33
CA PHE A 104 2.26 18.38 8.93
C PHE A 104 2.05 17.21 7.97
N GLY A 105 2.25 15.97 8.41
CA GLY A 105 2.20 14.79 7.56
C GLY A 105 3.45 14.57 6.70
N TRP A 106 4.51 15.36 6.89
CA TRP A 106 5.79 15.23 6.20
C TRP A 106 6.97 15.49 7.15
N SER A 107 8.11 14.84 6.91
CA SER A 107 9.29 14.97 7.77
C SER A 107 9.92 16.35 7.70
N ASP A 108 9.92 16.96 6.51
CA ASP A 108 10.43 18.31 6.27
C ASP A 108 9.32 19.21 5.69
N PRO A 109 8.65 20.03 6.51
CA PRO A 109 7.55 20.86 6.04
C PRO A 109 7.98 21.94 5.05
N ALA A 110 9.28 22.28 4.97
CA ALA A 110 9.76 23.23 3.95
C ALA A 110 9.52 22.69 2.53
N MET A 111 9.60 21.38 2.34
CA MET A 111 9.34 20.70 1.06
C MET A 111 7.87 20.80 0.61
N LEU A 112 6.93 21.09 1.53
CA LEU A 112 5.52 21.28 1.19
C LEU A 112 5.23 22.69 0.68
N ILE A 113 5.97 23.70 1.16
CA ILE A 113 5.76 25.12 0.82
C ILE A 113 6.21 25.41 -0.61
N GLU A 114 7.31 24.81 -1.06
CA GLU A 114 7.84 25.00 -2.41
C GLU A 114 6.89 24.49 -3.52
N GLY A 115 5.97 23.58 -3.18
CA GLY A 115 4.96 23.07 -4.11
C GLY A 115 3.83 24.06 -4.44
N GLU A 116 3.59 25.06 -3.59
CA GLU A 116 2.54 26.08 -3.81
C GLU A 116 3.04 27.25 -4.67
N GLU A 117 4.31 27.64 -4.59
CA GLU A 117 4.83 28.81 -5.33
C GLU A 117 4.79 28.67 -6.86
N THR A 118 4.66 27.44 -7.37
CA THR A 118 4.61 27.16 -8.82
C THR A 118 3.19 27.15 -9.41
N ASN A 119 2.14 27.25 -8.60
CA ASN A 119 0.74 27.20 -9.07
C ASN A 119 0.04 28.57 -9.15
N ASP A 120 0.73 29.68 -8.84
CA ASP A 120 0.13 31.02 -8.79
C ASP A 120 0.28 31.86 -10.08
N ALA A 121 0.74 31.27 -11.18
CA ALA A 121 0.69 31.89 -12.51
C ALA A 121 0.41 30.75 -13.52
N GLU A 122 -0.69 30.71 -14.27
CA GLU A 122 -1.24 31.77 -15.10
C GLU A 122 -2.78 31.62 -15.22
N PHE A 123 -3.51 32.73 -15.06
CA PHE A 123 -4.91 32.90 -15.45
C PHE A 123 -5.02 33.63 -16.79
#